data_AF-A0AAX1TX32-F1
#
_entry.id   AF-A0AAX1TX32-F1
#
_cell.length_a   1.000
_cell.length_b   1.000
_cell.length_c   1.000
_cell.angle_alpha   90.00
_cell.angle_beta   90.00
_cell.angle_gamma   90.00
#
_symmetry.space_group_name_H-M   'P 1'
#
loop_
_entity.id
_entity.type
_entity.pdbx_description
1 polymer ?
#
loop_
_entity_poly.entity_id
_entity_poly.type
_entity_poly.pdbx_seq_one_letter_code
_entity_poly.pdbx_strand_id
1 'polypeptide(L)'
;MTQVKIDIGKLDANGIVDLANDSISVTPTSRFATATKKIVVDEPLKTALDQHGTITLNLPPTGKDWAYQLHVGAGTQHEFKVTFDVPDSANPVNFADLVTVDPATLIPNAGNPLSDINQSDIDWAVDAINA
;
A
#
# COMPACT_ATOMS: atom_id res chain seq x y z
N MET A 1 -10.67 -9.69 1.70
CA MET A 1 -10.46 -8.29 2.10
C MET A 1 -9.24 -8.32 2.99
N THR A 2 -8.22 -7.55 2.65
CA THR A 2 -6.96 -7.49 3.38
C THR A 2 -7.02 -6.33 4.37
N GLN A 3 -6.61 -6.59 5.61
CA GLN A 3 -6.47 -5.54 6.62
C GLN A 3 -5.12 -4.86 6.44
N VAL A 4 -5.13 -3.57 6.09
CA VAL A 4 -3.93 -2.74 5.95
C VAL A 4 -3.85 -1.80 7.14
N LYS A 5 -2.81 -1.95 7.96
CA LYS A 5 -2.50 -1.02 9.06
C LYS A 5 -1.61 0.09 8.55
N ILE A 6 -2.12 1.31 8.55
CA ILE A 6 -1.38 2.54 8.24
C ILE A 6 -0.97 3.16 9.57
N ASP A 7 0.32 3.54 9.67
CA ASP A 7 0.94 4.12 10.86
C ASP A 7 1.89 5.21 10.37
N ILE A 8 1.57 6.47 10.67
CA ILE A 8 2.23 7.64 10.11
C ILE A 8 2.66 8.59 11.23
N GLY A 9 3.94 8.88 11.24
CA GLY A 9 4.54 9.94 12.04
C GLY A 9 5.16 11.02 11.17
N LYS A 10 5.53 12.12 11.81
CA LYS A 10 6.37 13.18 11.24
C LYS A 10 7.57 13.43 12.15
N LEU A 11 8.64 13.95 11.57
CA LEU A 11 9.77 14.44 12.36
C LEU A 11 9.42 15.78 13.00
N ASP A 12 9.81 15.94 14.26
CA ASP A 12 9.84 17.20 14.98
C ASP A 12 11.19 17.38 15.71
N ALA A 13 11.32 18.44 16.52
CA ALA A 13 12.55 18.71 17.25
C ALA A 13 12.92 17.65 18.32
N ASN A 14 11.97 16.79 18.70
CA ASN A 14 12.11 15.79 19.77
C ASN A 14 12.13 14.35 19.24
N GLY A 15 11.86 14.12 17.95
CA GLY A 15 11.94 12.81 17.32
C GLY A 15 10.81 12.57 16.31
N ILE A 16 10.29 11.35 16.29
CA ILE A 16 9.10 10.99 15.51
C ILE A 16 7.89 11.21 16.40
N VAL A 17 6.94 12.00 15.92
CA VAL A 17 5.66 12.26 16.60
C VAL A 17 4.50 11.82 15.73
N ASP A 18 3.43 11.37 16.37
CA ASP A 18 2.22 10.89 15.73
C ASP A 18 1.62 11.96 14.80
N LEU A 19 1.21 11.54 13.61
CA LEU A 19 0.45 12.38 12.69
C LEU A 19 -1.05 12.35 13.08
N ALA A 20 -1.33 12.78 14.31
CA ALA A 20 -2.62 12.60 14.95
C ALA A 20 -3.77 13.32 14.24
N ASN A 21 -4.88 12.62 14.00
CA ASN A 21 -6.12 13.14 13.39
C ASN A 21 -5.97 13.69 11.96
N ASP A 22 -4.85 13.46 11.30
CA ASP A 22 -4.63 14.01 9.96
C ASP A 22 -5.50 13.32 8.92
N SER A 23 -5.94 14.10 7.94
CA SER A 23 -6.79 13.61 6.87
C SER A 23 -6.01 12.72 5.90
N ILE A 24 -6.63 11.62 5.50
CA ILE A 24 -6.11 10.74 4.45
C ILE A 24 -7.19 10.43 3.42
N SER A 25 -6.78 10.06 2.22
CA SER A 25 -7.64 9.42 1.25
C SER A 25 -6.95 8.26 0.55
N VAL A 26 -7.72 7.22 0.25
CA VAL A 26 -7.27 6.04 -0.50
C VAL A 26 -8.12 5.94 -1.76
N THR A 27 -7.48 6.02 -2.92
CA THR A 27 -8.16 6.08 -4.22
C THR A 27 -7.69 4.93 -5.10
N PRO A 28 -8.59 4.12 -5.69
CA PRO A 28 -8.21 3.20 -6.75
C PRO A 28 -7.64 3.98 -7.94
N THR A 29 -6.54 3.52 -8.55
CA THR A 29 -5.98 4.17 -9.77
C THR A 29 -6.87 4.00 -11.00
N SER A 30 -7.83 3.07 -10.94
CA SER A 30 -8.82 2.81 -11.97
C SER A 30 -10.02 2.11 -11.35
N ARG A 31 -11.18 2.18 -12.03
CA ARG A 31 -12.32 1.32 -11.69
C ARG A 31 -11.94 -0.15 -11.78
N PHE A 32 -12.56 -0.97 -10.94
CA PHE A 32 -12.36 -2.42 -10.96
C PHE A 32 -13.67 -3.16 -10.66
N ALA A 33 -13.69 -4.47 -10.94
CA ALA A 33 -14.81 -5.33 -10.61
C ALA A 33 -14.47 -6.23 -9.42
N THR A 34 -15.38 -6.37 -8.46
CA THR A 34 -15.26 -7.36 -7.38
C THR A 34 -15.46 -8.78 -7.92
N ALA A 35 -15.12 -9.79 -7.11
CA ALA A 35 -15.43 -11.19 -7.40
C ALA A 35 -16.93 -11.43 -7.64
N THR A 36 -17.80 -10.66 -6.97
CA THR A 36 -19.26 -10.69 -7.12
C THR A 36 -19.78 -9.80 -8.26
N LYS A 37 -18.92 -9.35 -9.17
CA LYS A 37 -19.24 -8.51 -10.34
C LYS A 37 -19.80 -7.13 -10.01
N LYS A 38 -19.56 -6.61 -8.80
CA LYS A 38 -19.85 -5.22 -8.47
C LYS A 38 -18.75 -4.33 -9.06
N ILE A 39 -19.12 -3.28 -9.79
CA ILE A 39 -18.17 -2.28 -10.27
C ILE A 39 -17.89 -1.28 -9.14
N VAL A 40 -16.62 -1.09 -8.82
CA VAL A 40 -16.12 -0.07 -7.91
C VAL A 40 -15.53 1.04 -8.76
N VAL A 41 -16.02 2.26 -8.57
CA VAL A 41 -15.52 3.47 -9.23
C VAL A 41 -14.24 3.95 -8.53
N ASP A 42 -13.44 4.75 -9.23
CA ASP A 42 -12.21 5.39 -8.77
C ASP A 42 -12.46 6.60 -7.84
N GLU A 43 -13.48 6.49 -6.97
CA GLU A 43 -13.78 7.53 -5.98
C GLU A 43 -12.90 7.36 -4.73
N PRO A 44 -12.32 8.45 -4.18
CA PRO A 44 -11.50 8.37 -2.98
C PRO A 44 -12.33 7.98 -1.76
N LEU A 45 -11.87 6.96 -1.02
CA LEU A 45 -12.27 6.75 0.37
C LEU A 45 -11.57 7.79 1.24
N LYS A 46 -12.31 8.77 1.75
CA LYS A 46 -11.79 9.82 2.65
C LYS A 46 -12.02 9.45 4.12
N THR A 47 -10.99 9.61 4.95
CA THR A 47 -11.05 9.35 6.39
C THR A 47 -9.91 10.09 7.11
N ALA A 48 -9.68 9.83 8.39
CA ALA A 48 -8.60 10.43 9.17
C ALA A 48 -7.87 9.37 10.01
N LEU A 49 -6.61 9.65 10.33
CA LEU A 49 -5.83 8.89 11.31
C LEU A 49 -6.42 9.09 12.71
N ASP A 50 -6.13 8.17 13.64
CA ASP A 50 -6.46 8.35 15.05
C ASP A 50 -5.47 9.28 15.77
N GLN A 51 -5.63 9.40 17.09
CA GLN A 51 -4.74 10.21 17.93
C GLN A 51 -3.28 9.73 17.96
N HIS A 52 -3.01 8.52 17.48
CA HIS A 52 -1.68 7.91 17.38
C HIS A 52 -1.14 7.91 15.95
N GLY A 53 -1.79 8.60 15.02
CA GLY A 53 -1.37 8.61 13.61
C GLY A 53 -1.63 7.27 12.91
N THR A 54 -2.55 6.44 13.43
CA THR A 54 -2.82 5.11 12.90
C THR A 54 -4.25 4.95 12.39
N ILE A 55 -4.42 4.02 11.45
CA ILE A 55 -5.75 3.52 11.02
C ILE A 55 -5.59 2.12 10.43
N THR A 56 -6.62 1.28 10.60
CA THR A 56 -6.71 0.00 9.89
C THR A 56 -7.84 0.04 8.87
N LEU A 57 -7.51 -0.21 7.61
CA LEU A 57 -8.48 -0.24 6.50
C LEU A 57 -8.68 -1.68 6.02
N ASN A 58 -9.92 -2.04 5.72
CA ASN A 58 -10.21 -3.27 4.98
C ASN A 58 -10.25 -2.92 3.50
N LEU A 59 -9.25 -3.37 2.73
CA LEU A 59 -9.14 -3.10 1.30
C LEU A 59 -9.31 -4.40 0.49
N PRO A 60 -10.04 -4.38 -0.63
CA PRO A 60 -9.93 -5.41 -1.64
C PRO A 60 -8.46 -5.59 -2.07
N PRO A 61 -7.99 -6.83 -2.28
CA PRO A 61 -6.67 -7.03 -2.85
C PRO A 61 -6.61 -6.48 -4.27
N THR A 62 -5.44 -5.94 -4.64
CA THR A 62 -5.18 -5.45 -5.99
C THR A 62 -4.85 -6.62 -6.92
N GLY A 63 -5.02 -6.38 -8.21
CA GLY A 63 -4.57 -7.30 -9.27
C GLY A 63 -3.52 -6.60 -10.13
N LYS A 64 -3.29 -7.10 -11.33
CA LYS A 64 -2.29 -6.51 -12.25
C LYS A 64 -2.71 -5.20 -12.93
N ASP A 65 -4.01 -4.86 -12.90
CA ASP A 65 -4.58 -3.81 -13.77
C ASP A 65 -4.86 -2.50 -13.01
N TRP A 66 -4.75 -2.49 -11.69
CA TRP A 66 -5.04 -1.32 -10.85
C TRP A 66 -4.38 -1.46 -9.48
N ALA A 67 -4.14 -0.33 -8.82
CA ALA A 67 -3.53 -0.24 -7.49
C ALA A 67 -4.25 0.81 -6.63
N TYR A 68 -3.84 1.01 -5.38
CA TYR A 68 -4.32 2.10 -4.54
C TYR A 68 -3.32 3.24 -4.46
N GLN A 69 -3.80 4.48 -4.48
CA GLN A 69 -3.03 5.65 -4.10
C GLN A 69 -3.47 6.13 -2.72
N LEU A 70 -2.53 6.16 -1.78
CA LEU A 70 -2.67 6.84 -0.50
C LEU A 70 -2.26 8.30 -0.67
N HIS A 71 -3.09 9.22 -0.18
CA HIS A 71 -2.79 10.65 -0.10
C HIS A 71 -3.00 11.11 1.34
N VAL A 72 -1.96 11.69 1.95
CA VAL A 72 -1.95 12.10 3.35
C VAL A 72 -1.72 13.60 3.43
N GLY A 73 -2.41 14.28 4.35
CA GLY A 73 -2.14 15.68 4.68
C GLY A 73 -2.40 16.63 3.52
N ALA A 74 -3.48 16.45 2.76
CA ALA A 74 -3.79 17.29 1.61
C ALA A 74 -3.80 18.79 1.98
N GLY A 75 -2.97 19.59 1.32
CA GLY A 75 -2.82 21.03 1.59
C GLY A 75 -1.92 21.37 2.78
N THR A 76 -1.17 20.41 3.34
CA THR A 76 -0.22 20.65 4.44
C THR A 76 1.24 20.54 3.96
N GLN A 77 2.18 20.93 4.82
CA GLN A 77 3.62 20.82 4.53
C GLN A 77 4.15 19.39 4.44
N HIS A 78 3.42 18.42 5.00
CA HIS A 78 3.81 17.01 5.04
C HIS A 78 3.02 16.18 4.01
N GLU A 79 2.37 16.86 3.06
CA GLU A 79 1.56 16.22 2.03
C GLU A 79 2.41 15.24 1.21
N PHE A 80 1.95 14.00 1.06
CA PHE A 80 2.55 13.04 0.14
C PHE A 80 1.50 12.12 -0.49
N LYS A 81 1.87 11.57 -1.65
CA LYS A 81 1.10 10.58 -2.38
C LYS A 81 1.98 9.40 -2.74
N VAL A 82 1.45 8.20 -2.57
CA VAL A 82 2.16 6.96 -2.91
C VAL A 82 1.17 5.93 -3.41
N THR A 83 1.54 5.27 -4.50
CA THR A 83 0.74 4.19 -5.08
C THR A 83 1.33 2.85 -4.65
N PHE A 84 0.47 1.93 -4.24
CA PHE A 84 0.87 0.67 -3.62
C PHE A 84 -0.10 -0.46 -3.96
N ASP A 85 0.44 -1.67 -3.97
CA ASP A 85 -0.33 -2.90 -4.13
C ASP A 85 -0.77 -3.48 -2.79
N VAL A 86 -1.95 -4.10 -2.80
CA VAL A 86 -2.52 -4.79 -1.63
C VAL A 86 -2.59 -6.28 -1.96
N PRO A 87 -1.80 -7.15 -1.31
CA PRO A 87 -1.86 -8.58 -1.53
C PRO A 87 -3.17 -9.17 -0.99
N ASP A 88 -3.59 -10.32 -1.52
CA ASP A 88 -4.67 -11.11 -0.91
C ASP A 88 -4.11 -11.84 0.32
N SER A 89 -4.39 -11.30 1.51
CA SER A 89 -3.86 -11.81 2.78
C SER A 89 -4.98 -12.01 3.80
N ALA A 90 -4.92 -13.14 4.50
CA ALA A 90 -5.76 -13.42 5.66
C ALA A 90 -5.24 -12.76 6.95
N ASN A 91 -3.98 -12.34 6.98
CA ASN A 91 -3.37 -11.64 8.11
C ASN A 91 -3.30 -10.13 7.85
N PRO A 92 -3.39 -9.28 8.90
CA PRO A 92 -3.10 -7.87 8.77
C PRO A 92 -1.70 -7.63 8.21
N VAL A 93 -1.57 -6.65 7.31
CA VAL A 93 -0.31 -6.22 6.71
C VAL A 93 -0.05 -4.77 7.11
N ASN A 94 1.20 -4.42 7.42
CA ASN A 94 1.56 -3.02 7.65
C ASN A 94 1.74 -2.33 6.30
N PHE A 95 1.30 -1.08 6.21
CA PHE A 95 1.50 -0.24 5.04
C PHE A 95 2.98 -0.11 4.67
N ALA A 96 3.87 -0.05 5.66
CA ALA A 96 5.32 0.01 5.46
C ALA A 96 5.91 -1.24 4.78
N ASP A 97 5.20 -2.38 4.81
CA ASP A 97 5.64 -3.63 4.21
C ASP A 97 5.06 -3.83 2.79
N LEU A 98 4.18 -2.93 2.34
CA LEU A 98 3.54 -3.02 1.02
C LEU A 98 4.48 -2.57 -0.10
N VAL A 99 4.33 -3.20 -1.26
CA VAL A 99 5.07 -2.83 -2.46
C VAL A 99 4.51 -1.52 -3.00
N THR A 100 5.37 -0.51 -3.11
CA THR A 100 5.03 0.71 -3.85
C THR A 100 5.26 0.49 -5.33
N VAL A 101 4.35 1.00 -6.16
CA VAL A 101 4.40 0.85 -7.61
C VAL A 101 4.36 2.21 -8.29
N ASP A 102 4.87 2.27 -9.51
CA ASP A 102 4.71 3.43 -10.37
C ASP A 102 3.23 3.55 -10.78
N PRO A 103 2.58 4.71 -10.63
CA PRO A 103 1.14 4.86 -10.86
C PRO A 103 0.72 4.72 -12.33
N ALA A 104 1.64 4.86 -13.29
CA ALA A 104 1.34 4.77 -14.71
C ALA A 104 1.55 3.35 -15.26
N THR A 105 2.55 2.64 -14.76
CA THR A 105 2.95 1.31 -15.24
C THR A 105 2.53 0.18 -14.32
N LEU A 106 2.22 0.47 -13.05
CA LEU A 106 1.95 -0.50 -11.98
C LEU A 106 3.10 -1.47 -11.71
N ILE A 107 4.31 -1.11 -12.15
CA ILE A 107 5.53 -1.87 -11.88
C ILE A 107 6.08 -1.44 -10.51
N PRO A 108 6.54 -2.38 -9.66
CA PRO A 108 7.20 -2.05 -8.41
C PRO A 108 8.29 -1.00 -8.59
N ASN A 109 8.24 0.08 -7.81
CA ASN A 109 9.34 1.02 -7.74
C ASN A 109 10.55 0.26 -7.19
N ALA A 110 11.67 0.24 -7.92
CA ALA A 110 12.88 -0.44 -7.50
C ALA A 110 13.31 0.06 -6.11
N GLY A 111 13.02 -0.74 -5.08
CA GLY A 111 13.10 -0.33 -3.68
C GLY A 111 12.93 -1.47 -2.68
N ASN A 112 12.42 -2.63 -3.10
CA ASN A 112 12.54 -3.87 -2.33
C ASN A 112 13.32 -4.93 -3.15
N PRO A 113 14.60 -5.19 -2.84
CA PRO A 113 15.38 -6.22 -3.53
C PRO A 113 14.81 -7.65 -3.35
N LEU A 114 13.82 -7.85 -2.48
CA LEU A 114 13.13 -9.13 -2.28
C LEU A 114 11.82 -9.26 -3.08
N SER A 115 11.28 -8.19 -3.69
CA SER A 115 10.01 -8.27 -4.44
C SER A 115 10.15 -8.93 -5.81
N ASP A 116 11.38 -9.05 -6.31
CA ASP A 116 11.69 -9.69 -7.60
C ASP A 116 12.10 -11.17 -7.44
N ILE A 117 12.27 -11.64 -6.19
CA ILE A 117 12.56 -13.05 -5.90
C ILE A 117 11.26 -13.84 -5.99
N ASN A 118 11.16 -14.72 -6.98
CA ASN A 118 10.06 -15.64 -7.17
C ASN A 118 10.54 -17.10 -7.09
N GLN A 119 9.61 -18.07 -7.19
CA GLN A 119 9.93 -19.50 -7.04
C GLN A 119 10.97 -19.98 -8.06
N SER A 120 11.02 -19.40 -9.26
CA SER A 120 12.02 -19.78 -10.26
C SER A 120 13.43 -19.35 -9.90
N ASP A 121 13.60 -18.25 -9.15
CA ASP A 121 14.90 -17.82 -8.62
C ASP A 121 15.38 -18.75 -7.50
N ILE A 122 14.44 -19.30 -6.71
CA ILE A 122 14.72 -20.31 -5.68
C ILE A 122 15.11 -21.64 -6.33
N ASP A 123 14.37 -22.07 -7.35
CA ASP A 123 14.59 -23.34 -8.03
C ASP A 123 15.96 -23.37 -8.71
N TRP A 124 16.39 -22.27 -9.34
CA TRP A 124 17.74 -22.16 -9.90
C TRP A 124 18.84 -22.26 -8.83
N ALA A 125 18.67 -21.62 -7.68
CA ALA A 125 19.64 -21.67 -6.61
C ALA A 125 19.78 -23.07 -6.00
N VAL A 126 18.67 -23.81 -5.87
CA VAL A 126 18.65 -25.18 -5.35
C VAL A 126 19.32 -26.15 -6.32
N ASP A 127 19.06 -26.02 -7.62
CA ASP A 127 19.71 -26.84 -8.64
C ASP A 127 21.23 -26.59 -8.70
N ALA A 128 21.67 -25.35 -8.54
CA ALA A 128 23.09 -25.00 -8.53
C ALA A 128 23.87 -25.56 -7.31
N ILE A 129 23.19 -25.81 -6.19
CA ILE A 129 23.80 -26.39 -4.97
C ILE A 129 23.86 -27.92 -5.05
N ASN A 130 22.91 -28.54 -5.75
CA ASN A 130 22.77 -30.00 -5.85
C ASN A 130 23.44 -30.60 -7.11
N ALA A 131 24.07 -29.78 -7.94
CA ALA A 131 24.86 -30.17 -9.11
C ALA A 131 26.34 -30.41 -8.75
#